data_AF-A0A9K3PAE7-F1
#
_entry.id   AF-A0A9K3PAE7-F1
#
_cell.length_a   1.000
_cell.length_b   1.000
_cell.length_c   1.000
_cell.angle_alpha   90.00
_cell.angle_beta   90.00
_cell.angle_gamma   90.00
#
_symmetry.space_group_name_H-M   'P 1'
#
loop_
_entity.id
_entity.type
_entity.pdbx_description
1 polymer ?
#
loop_
_entity_poly.entity_id
_entity_poly.type
_entity_poly.pdbx_seq_one_letter_code
_entity_poly.pdbx_strand_id
1 'polypeptide(L)'
;MTTASNNNARDPSGYLTSPPSTVVKVVGTARDDINGLLGIVLSYNMERERYLVHMTSSQSTMALKKENIQKASMMEKYRCQFQQLQNDPRVREKVAHYVRWCENQVQPYKLWHVLGAALLFAVIMLYFFGFTKCLMVTSMFILLLVIVLPDILNKASPTVILQRFPQRSREALEQQLPFLRGKLSDRMAVAIIMVVVAFTLQSLFVGSGSSTPKVSPPPRPTNNAPKAALSTAAASTTKEMMEKYYHLGFQDAIDGKDKGFSIQEELKKLADVQHRSLVTEEQEEPLADVINDDFDYYPTTPPPPPKPLLSRLFSFSAMGSMFYIYRMLKEKGIDQSTGLFSVGQLAANLQHHTELWQQAMLLFSVYNLMRVVLSW
;
A
#
# COMPACT_ATOMS: atom_id res chain seq x y z
N MET A 1 16.31 19.34 -17.52
CA MET A 1 17.25 18.52 -16.73
C MET A 1 18.34 18.01 -17.67
N THR A 2 19.43 18.76 -17.80
CA THR A 2 20.64 18.36 -18.52
C THR A 2 21.56 17.69 -17.51
N THR A 3 21.57 16.36 -17.47
CA THR A 3 22.59 15.61 -16.73
C THR A 3 23.95 15.99 -17.30
N ALA A 4 24.89 16.44 -16.45
CA ALA A 4 26.25 16.72 -16.85
C ALA A 4 26.81 15.52 -17.63
N SER A 5 27.07 15.73 -18.93
CA SER A 5 27.62 14.71 -19.81
C SER A 5 29.05 14.42 -19.36
N ASN A 6 29.23 13.39 -18.54
CA ASN A 6 30.55 12.82 -18.31
C ASN A 6 31.00 12.24 -19.67
N ASN A 7 31.81 13.01 -20.41
CA ASN A 7 32.42 12.60 -21.68
C ASN A 7 33.52 11.56 -21.43
N ASN A 8 33.16 10.43 -20.85
CA ASN A 8 34.06 9.30 -20.72
C ASN A 8 34.12 8.61 -22.08
N ALA A 9 35.28 8.63 -22.76
CA ALA A 9 35.45 8.00 -24.07
C ALA A 9 35.14 6.49 -24.05
N ARG A 10 35.21 5.86 -22.86
CA ARG A 10 34.85 4.46 -22.65
C ARG A 10 33.35 4.20 -22.53
N ASP A 11 32.54 5.23 -22.34
CA ASP A 11 31.09 5.11 -22.18
C ASP A 11 30.37 6.39 -22.63
N PRO A 12 30.25 6.61 -23.95
CA PRO A 12 29.73 7.86 -24.49
C PRO A 12 28.25 8.12 -24.13
N SER A 13 27.53 7.13 -23.59
CA SER A 13 26.09 7.26 -23.29
C SER A 13 25.75 6.97 -21.82
N GLY A 14 26.75 6.70 -20.97
CA GLY A 14 26.52 6.48 -19.55
C GLY A 14 25.74 5.19 -19.25
N TYR A 15 26.01 4.10 -19.97
CA TYR A 15 25.43 2.77 -19.70
C TYR A 15 26.33 1.87 -18.84
N LEU A 16 27.64 2.13 -18.81
CA LEU A 16 28.60 1.40 -18.00
C LEU A 16 28.67 2.02 -16.60
N THR A 17 27.76 1.61 -15.73
CA THR A 17 27.82 1.91 -14.31
C THR A 17 28.72 0.88 -13.61
N SER A 18 29.68 1.36 -12.81
CA SER A 18 30.38 0.51 -11.83
C SER A 18 29.32 -0.25 -11.01
N PRO A 19 29.51 -1.56 -10.77
CA PRO A 19 28.42 -2.51 -10.58
C PRO A 19 27.33 -2.04 -9.61
N PRO A 20 26.05 -2.27 -9.96
CA PRO A 20 25.58 -3.16 -11.04
C PRO A 20 25.52 -2.52 -12.44
N SER A 21 25.84 -3.31 -13.46
CA SER A 21 25.70 -2.97 -14.89
C SER A 21 24.29 -2.51 -15.26
N THR A 22 24.16 -1.53 -16.16
CA THR A 22 22.85 -1.01 -16.59
C THR A 22 22.09 -2.05 -17.43
N VAL A 23 20.84 -2.28 -17.06
CA VAL A 23 19.89 -3.06 -17.87
C VAL A 23 19.36 -2.21 -19.02
N VAL A 24 19.41 -2.76 -20.22
CA VAL A 24 18.94 -2.12 -21.45
C VAL A 24 17.89 -2.99 -22.15
N LYS A 25 17.01 -2.33 -22.89
CA LYS A 25 16.05 -2.95 -23.80
C LYS A 25 16.53 -2.75 -25.23
N VAL A 26 16.51 -3.82 -26.02
CA VAL A 26 16.88 -3.77 -27.44
C VAL A 26 15.72 -3.17 -28.24
N VAL A 27 15.99 -2.18 -29.07
CA VAL A 27 15.00 -1.49 -29.92
C VAL A 27 15.59 -1.21 -31.30
N GLY A 28 14.76 -1.08 -32.33
CA GLY A 28 15.19 -0.58 -33.64
C GLY A 28 16.23 -1.44 -34.38
N THR A 29 16.37 -2.72 -34.03
CA THR A 29 17.22 -3.63 -34.81
C THR A 29 16.44 -4.16 -36.03
N ALA A 30 17.16 -4.57 -37.07
CA ALA A 30 16.56 -5.20 -38.26
C ALA A 30 15.89 -6.57 -37.98
N ARG A 31 16.08 -7.11 -36.77
CA ARG A 31 15.58 -8.40 -36.33
C ARG A 31 14.46 -8.18 -35.32
N ASP A 32 13.23 -8.45 -35.73
CA ASP A 32 12.07 -8.22 -34.85
C ASP A 32 12.01 -9.17 -33.66
N ASP A 33 12.67 -10.33 -33.74
CA ASP A 33 12.72 -11.33 -32.67
C ASP A 33 13.56 -10.89 -31.46
N ILE A 34 14.52 -9.99 -31.67
CA ILE A 34 15.36 -9.44 -30.60
C ILE A 34 14.83 -8.11 -30.06
N ASN A 35 13.97 -7.43 -30.81
CA ASN A 35 13.37 -6.18 -30.39
C ASN A 35 12.45 -6.43 -29.18
N GLY A 36 12.62 -5.63 -28.13
CA GLY A 36 11.90 -5.77 -26.86
C GLY A 36 12.56 -6.73 -25.87
N LEU A 37 13.59 -7.49 -26.26
CA LEU A 37 14.36 -8.31 -25.31
C LEU A 37 15.22 -7.44 -24.40
N LEU A 38 15.50 -7.98 -23.21
CA LEU A 38 16.26 -7.32 -22.16
C LEU A 38 17.68 -7.89 -22.11
N GLY A 39 18.64 -7.03 -21.78
CA GLY A 39 20.03 -7.41 -21.63
C GLY A 39 20.78 -6.52 -20.66
N ILE A 40 21.97 -6.96 -20.29
CA ILE A 40 22.86 -6.29 -19.34
C ILE A 40 24.11 -5.84 -20.09
N VAL A 41 24.44 -4.56 -20.05
CA VAL A 41 25.63 -4.03 -20.72
C VAL A 41 26.88 -4.47 -19.96
N LEU A 42 27.76 -5.22 -20.62
CA LEU A 42 29.01 -5.71 -20.03
C LEU A 42 30.17 -4.74 -20.27
N SER A 43 30.34 -4.32 -21.52
CA SER A 43 31.44 -3.46 -21.95
C SER A 43 31.07 -2.67 -23.20
N TYR A 44 31.83 -1.62 -23.50
CA TYR A 44 31.74 -0.86 -24.75
C TYR A 44 33.01 -1.10 -25.56
N ASN A 45 32.84 -1.57 -26.80
CA ASN A 45 33.95 -1.73 -27.73
C ASN A 45 34.11 -0.42 -28.54
N MET A 46 35.18 0.32 -28.25
CA MET A 46 35.46 1.60 -28.89
C MET A 46 35.77 1.47 -30.40
N GLU A 47 36.43 0.38 -30.83
CA GLU A 47 36.82 0.19 -32.24
C GLU A 47 35.61 -0.02 -33.15
N ARG A 48 34.57 -0.70 -32.63
CA ARG A 48 33.35 -1.01 -33.39
C ARG A 48 32.17 -0.11 -33.06
N GLU A 49 32.34 0.80 -32.12
CA GLU A 49 31.30 1.67 -31.56
C GLU A 49 30.03 0.89 -31.14
N ARG A 50 30.22 -0.26 -30.48
CA ARG A 50 29.13 -1.15 -30.06
C ARG A 50 29.23 -1.53 -28.60
N TYR A 51 28.09 -1.56 -27.94
CA TYR A 51 27.94 -2.10 -26.60
C TYR A 51 27.80 -3.62 -26.68
N LEU A 52 28.56 -4.31 -25.83
CA LEU A 52 28.49 -5.75 -25.66
C LEU A 52 27.44 -6.03 -24.57
N VAL A 53 26.29 -6.56 -24.99
CA VAL A 53 25.11 -6.76 -24.15
C VAL A 53 24.91 -8.26 -23.93
N HIS A 54 24.87 -8.68 -22.68
CA HIS A 54 24.48 -10.04 -22.28
C HIS A 54 22.96 -10.16 -22.26
N MET A 55 22.40 -10.93 -23.19
CA MET A 55 20.95 -11.14 -23.30
C MET A 55 20.48 -12.09 -22.21
N THR A 56 19.52 -11.69 -21.38
CA THR A 56 19.08 -12.52 -20.25
C THR A 56 18.25 -13.73 -20.66
N SER A 57 17.52 -13.63 -21.78
CA SER A 57 16.68 -14.70 -22.30
C SER A 57 17.50 -15.86 -22.87
N SER A 58 18.45 -15.56 -23.76
CA SER A 58 19.28 -16.56 -24.46
C SER A 58 20.61 -16.85 -23.78
N GLN A 59 21.00 -16.06 -22.78
CA GLN A 59 22.35 -16.10 -22.17
C GLN A 59 23.49 -15.88 -23.17
N SER A 60 23.19 -15.30 -24.34
CA SER A 60 24.18 -14.98 -25.37
C SER A 60 24.62 -13.52 -25.29
N THR A 61 25.87 -13.23 -25.63
CA THR A 61 26.35 -11.86 -25.77
C THR A 61 26.14 -11.36 -27.19
N MET A 62 25.67 -10.11 -27.33
CA MET A 62 25.43 -9.46 -28.62
C MET A 62 26.08 -8.08 -28.64
N ALA A 63 26.65 -7.69 -29.78
CA ALA A 63 27.22 -6.37 -29.98
C ALA A 63 26.20 -5.44 -30.66
N LEU A 64 25.62 -4.51 -29.90
CA LEU A 64 24.56 -3.60 -30.34
C LEU A 64 25.06 -2.16 -30.42
N LYS A 65 24.57 -1.40 -31.40
CA LYS A 65 24.85 0.03 -31.51
C LYS A 65 24.09 0.82 -30.45
N LYS A 66 24.54 2.05 -30.15
CA LYS A 66 23.93 2.93 -29.15
C LYS A 66 22.46 3.25 -29.48
N GLU A 67 22.12 3.42 -30.75
CA GLU A 67 20.75 3.72 -31.20
C GLU A 67 19.80 2.53 -31.03
N ASN A 68 20.33 1.31 -30.89
CA ASN A 68 19.55 0.09 -30.78
C ASN A 68 19.30 -0.34 -29.33
N ILE A 69 19.66 0.50 -28.36
CA ILE A 69 19.51 0.20 -26.94
C ILE A 69 18.84 1.37 -26.21
N GLN A 70 17.88 1.05 -25.36
CA GLN A 70 17.20 2.01 -24.49
C GLN A 70 17.41 1.63 -23.03
N LYS A 71 17.57 2.61 -22.13
CA LYS A 71 17.61 2.33 -20.69
C LYS A 71 16.28 1.68 -20.31
N ALA A 72 16.35 0.49 -19.70
CA ALA A 72 15.16 -0.24 -19.31
C ALA A 72 14.42 0.48 -18.17
N SER A 73 13.09 0.45 -18.22
CA SER A 73 12.24 0.92 -17.13
C SER A 73 12.47 0.11 -15.85
N MET A 74 12.03 0.62 -14.71
CA MET A 74 12.19 -0.07 -13.43
C MET A 74 11.55 -1.47 -13.45
N MET A 75 10.37 -1.60 -14.04
CA MET A 75 9.69 -2.90 -14.18
C MET A 75 10.48 -3.88 -15.06
N GLU A 76 11.05 -3.38 -16.16
CA GLU A 76 11.90 -4.19 -17.03
C GLU A 76 13.21 -4.60 -16.35
N LYS A 77 13.79 -3.75 -15.48
CA LYS A 77 14.96 -4.14 -14.66
C LYS A 77 14.65 -5.35 -13.78
N TYR A 78 13.50 -5.34 -13.09
CA TYR A 78 13.06 -6.48 -12.28
C TYR A 78 12.80 -7.73 -13.13
N ARG A 79 12.13 -7.57 -14.27
CA ARG A 79 11.91 -8.67 -15.21
C ARG A 79 13.22 -9.27 -15.73
N CYS A 80 14.20 -8.41 -16.05
CA CYS A 80 15.53 -8.81 -16.49
C CYS A 80 16.27 -9.61 -15.41
N GLN A 81 16.27 -9.12 -14.17
CA GLN A 81 16.86 -9.83 -13.01
C GLN A 81 16.17 -11.17 -12.76
N PHE A 82 14.85 -11.22 -12.85
CA PHE A 82 14.09 -12.45 -12.70
C PHE A 82 14.42 -13.47 -13.79
N GLN A 83 14.46 -13.05 -15.05
CA GLN A 83 14.87 -13.89 -16.18
C GLN A 83 16.30 -14.41 -16.02
N GLN A 84 17.22 -13.55 -15.55
CA GLN A 84 18.59 -13.94 -15.27
C GLN A 84 18.66 -15.02 -14.18
N LEU A 85 17.92 -14.84 -13.07
CA LEU A 85 17.84 -15.84 -11.99
C LEU A 85 17.19 -17.14 -12.44
N GLN A 86 16.18 -17.07 -13.31
CA GLN A 86 15.48 -18.24 -13.83
C GLN A 86 16.38 -19.09 -14.76
N ASN A 87 17.22 -18.41 -15.54
CA ASN A 87 18.12 -19.05 -16.51
C ASN A 87 19.48 -19.46 -15.90
N ASP A 88 19.81 -19.00 -14.69
CA ASP A 88 21.03 -19.42 -13.99
C ASP A 88 20.93 -20.90 -13.56
N PRO A 89 21.81 -21.79 -14.07
CA PRO A 89 21.77 -23.21 -13.74
C PRO A 89 21.97 -23.47 -12.24
N ARG A 90 22.77 -22.64 -11.55
CA ARG A 90 23.04 -22.79 -10.10
C ARG A 90 21.80 -22.47 -9.28
N VAL A 91 21.05 -21.44 -9.68
CA VAL A 91 19.79 -21.08 -9.03
C VAL A 91 18.75 -22.17 -9.29
N ARG A 92 18.65 -22.65 -10.53
CA ARG A 92 17.73 -23.72 -10.89
C ARG A 92 18.00 -25.01 -10.12
N GLU A 93 19.25 -25.40 -9.95
CA GLU A 93 19.65 -26.57 -9.16
C GLU A 93 19.26 -26.40 -7.69
N LYS A 94 19.57 -25.23 -7.09
CA LYS A 94 19.17 -24.93 -5.70
C LYS A 94 17.66 -24.93 -5.52
N VAL A 95 16.91 -24.30 -6.43
CA VAL A 95 15.45 -24.28 -6.39
C VAL A 95 14.90 -25.70 -6.51
N ALA A 96 15.41 -26.51 -7.44
CA ALA A 96 15.01 -27.91 -7.58
C ALA A 96 15.31 -28.73 -6.31
N HIS A 97 16.46 -28.49 -5.67
CA HIS A 97 16.79 -29.10 -4.38
C HIS A 97 15.80 -28.71 -3.28
N TYR A 98 15.45 -27.43 -3.15
CA TYR A 98 14.44 -26.97 -2.19
C TYR A 98 13.05 -27.52 -2.46
N VAL A 99 12.63 -27.59 -3.74
CA VAL A 99 11.35 -28.18 -4.13
C VAL A 99 11.29 -29.65 -3.74
N ARG A 100 12.34 -30.43 -4.03
CA ARG A 100 12.43 -31.84 -3.62
C ARG A 100 12.43 -32.00 -2.11
N TRP A 101 13.13 -31.12 -1.40
CA TRP A 101 13.12 -31.11 0.06
C TRP A 101 11.70 -30.88 0.60
N CYS A 102 10.97 -29.88 0.08
CA CYS A 102 9.57 -29.63 0.43
C CYS A 102 8.67 -30.82 0.07
N GLU A 103 8.83 -31.42 -1.10
CA GLU A 103 8.08 -32.61 -1.53
C GLU A 103 8.27 -33.78 -0.55
N ASN A 104 9.50 -34.01 -0.08
CA ASN A 104 9.80 -35.06 0.89
C ASN A 104 9.18 -34.79 2.27
N GLN A 105 9.08 -33.52 2.70
CA GLN A 105 8.45 -33.16 3.98
C GLN A 105 6.92 -33.30 3.95
N VAL A 106 6.31 -33.28 2.77
CA VAL A 106 4.85 -33.21 2.60
C VAL A 106 4.22 -34.56 2.23
N GLN A 107 5.02 -35.62 2.09
CA GLN A 107 4.50 -36.96 1.82
C GLN A 107 3.52 -37.41 2.92
N PRO A 108 2.37 -38.02 2.56
CA PRO A 108 2.05 -38.63 1.25
C PRO A 108 1.38 -37.69 0.22
N TYR A 109 1.17 -36.41 0.52
CA TYR A 109 0.44 -35.50 -0.35
C TYR A 109 1.35 -34.86 -1.43
N LYS A 110 0.82 -34.58 -2.62
CA LYS A 110 1.58 -33.82 -3.64
C LYS A 110 1.68 -32.35 -3.20
N LEU A 111 2.85 -31.74 -3.37
CA LEU A 111 3.14 -30.36 -2.98
C LEU A 111 2.09 -29.35 -3.48
N TRP A 112 1.61 -29.50 -4.71
CA TRP A 112 0.58 -28.64 -5.30
C TRP A 112 -0.75 -28.65 -4.53
N HIS A 113 -1.16 -29.79 -3.94
CA HIS A 113 -2.38 -29.85 -3.14
C HIS A 113 -2.20 -29.12 -1.81
N VAL A 114 -1.02 -29.23 -1.19
CA VAL A 114 -0.73 -28.52 0.06
C VAL A 114 -0.59 -27.03 -0.17
N LEU A 115 0.03 -26.61 -1.27
CA LEU A 115 0.07 -25.20 -1.67
C LEU A 115 -1.33 -24.67 -1.97
N GLY A 116 -2.15 -25.44 -2.70
CA GLY A 116 -3.54 -25.09 -2.98
C GLY A 116 -4.39 -24.99 -1.72
N ALA A 117 -4.25 -25.93 -0.78
CA ALA A 117 -4.94 -25.91 0.50
C ALA A 117 -4.48 -24.72 1.37
N ALA A 118 -3.18 -24.42 1.39
CA ALA A 118 -2.64 -23.26 2.10
C ALA A 118 -3.14 -21.94 1.50
N LEU A 119 -3.20 -21.83 0.18
CA LEU A 119 -3.75 -20.66 -0.52
C LEU A 119 -5.25 -20.52 -0.24
N LEU A 120 -6.02 -21.60 -0.33
CA LEU A 120 -7.44 -21.61 -0.02
C LEU A 120 -7.69 -21.20 1.44
N PHE A 121 -6.90 -21.74 2.37
CA PHE A 121 -6.94 -21.35 3.78
C PHE A 121 -6.62 -19.85 3.96
N ALA A 122 -5.62 -19.32 3.26
CA ALA A 122 -5.30 -17.90 3.28
C ALA A 122 -6.46 -17.04 2.75
N VAL A 123 -7.12 -17.45 1.65
CA VAL A 123 -8.30 -16.75 1.10
C VAL A 123 -9.48 -16.80 2.08
N ILE A 124 -9.72 -17.94 2.73
CA ILE A 124 -10.74 -18.10 3.77
C ILE A 124 -10.43 -17.15 4.95
N MET A 125 -9.18 -17.11 5.41
CA MET A 125 -8.75 -16.20 6.47
C MET A 125 -8.94 -14.72 6.07
N LEU A 126 -8.59 -14.37 4.83
CA LEU A 126 -8.82 -13.03 4.30
C LEU A 126 -10.30 -12.66 4.24
N TYR A 127 -11.16 -13.61 3.87
CA TYR A 127 -12.61 -13.40 3.81
C TYR A 127 -13.23 -13.21 5.20
N PHE A 128 -12.91 -14.06 6.17
CA PHE A 128 -13.52 -14.01 7.51
C PHE A 128 -12.95 -12.92 8.41
N PHE A 129 -11.63 -12.71 8.38
CA PHE A 129 -10.97 -11.74 9.27
C PHE A 129 -10.78 -10.36 8.63
N GLY A 130 -10.86 -10.29 7.30
CA GLY A 130 -10.50 -9.12 6.52
C GLY A 130 -8.99 -9.05 6.24
N PHE A 131 -8.64 -8.37 5.15
CA PHE A 131 -7.26 -8.26 4.65
C PHE A 131 -6.28 -7.73 5.70
N THR A 132 -6.62 -6.62 6.36
CA THR A 132 -5.72 -5.96 7.32
C THR A 132 -5.41 -6.85 8.52
N LYS A 133 -6.41 -7.55 9.08
CA LYS A 133 -6.21 -8.44 10.23
C LYS A 133 -5.39 -9.65 9.85
N CYS A 134 -5.67 -10.26 8.70
CA CYS A 134 -4.89 -11.38 8.19
C CYS A 134 -3.41 -10.97 7.99
N LEU A 135 -3.16 -9.78 7.44
CA LEU A 135 -1.81 -9.25 7.27
C LEU A 135 -1.09 -9.05 8.61
N MET A 136 -1.78 -8.50 9.62
CA MET A 136 -1.24 -8.34 10.98
C MET A 136 -0.94 -9.68 11.66
N VAL A 137 -1.83 -10.67 11.54
CA VAL A 137 -1.60 -12.02 12.06
C VAL A 137 -0.39 -12.64 11.37
N THR A 138 -0.36 -12.59 10.04
CA THR A 138 0.71 -13.19 9.24
C THR A 138 2.06 -12.53 9.57
N SER A 139 2.11 -11.21 9.72
CA SER A 139 3.36 -10.52 10.08
C SER A 139 3.82 -10.85 11.50
N MET A 140 2.91 -11.00 12.46
CA MET A 140 3.22 -11.48 13.82
C MET A 140 3.79 -12.90 13.78
N PHE A 141 3.18 -13.81 13.03
CA PHE A 141 3.68 -15.18 12.87
C PHE A 141 5.05 -15.22 12.20
N ILE A 142 5.27 -14.44 11.14
CA ILE A 142 6.57 -14.33 10.47
C ILE A 142 7.62 -13.79 11.44
N LEU A 143 7.31 -12.77 12.24
CA LEU A 143 8.22 -12.22 13.25
C LEU A 143 8.65 -13.30 14.25
N LEU A 144 7.69 -14.04 14.83
CA LEU A 144 7.98 -15.12 15.77
C LEU A 144 8.76 -16.27 15.10
N LEU A 145 8.39 -16.61 13.86
CA LEU A 145 9.09 -17.63 13.08
C LEU A 145 10.55 -17.21 12.85
N VAL A 146 10.82 -15.97 12.42
CA VAL A 146 12.19 -15.48 12.19
C VAL A 146 13.04 -15.56 13.45
N ILE A 147 12.47 -15.26 14.62
CA ILE A 147 13.18 -15.35 15.90
C ILE A 147 13.53 -16.82 16.24
N VAL A 148 12.62 -17.75 15.98
CA VAL A 148 12.73 -19.15 16.38
C VAL A 148 13.39 -20.05 15.30
N LEU A 149 13.40 -19.61 14.04
CA LEU A 149 13.81 -20.39 12.87
C LEU A 149 15.24 -20.96 12.98
N PRO A 150 16.27 -20.22 13.43
CA PRO A 150 17.62 -20.78 13.57
C PRO A 150 17.67 -21.97 14.53
N ASP A 151 16.86 -21.95 15.60
CA ASP A 151 16.86 -23.03 16.58
C ASP A 151 16.02 -24.24 16.09
N ILE A 152 14.96 -24.01 15.30
CA ILE A 152 14.23 -25.08 14.59
C ILE A 152 15.15 -25.77 13.57
N LEU A 153 15.92 -25.01 12.78
CA LEU A 153 16.84 -25.57 11.79
C LEU A 153 17.95 -26.41 12.43
N ASN A 154 18.37 -26.05 13.64
CA ASN A 154 19.32 -26.81 14.45
C ASN A 154 18.70 -27.98 15.21
N LYS A 155 17.41 -28.30 14.97
CA LYS A 155 16.65 -29.36 15.65
C LYS A 155 16.71 -29.24 17.19
N ALA A 156 16.76 -28.02 17.72
CA ALA A 156 16.79 -27.79 19.16
C ALA A 156 15.46 -28.22 19.80
N SER A 157 15.52 -28.81 20.99
CA SER A 157 14.31 -29.13 21.76
C SER A 157 13.50 -27.86 22.10
N PRO A 158 12.16 -27.93 22.21
CA PRO A 158 11.32 -26.74 22.45
C PRO A 158 11.66 -26.01 23.76
N THR A 159 12.16 -26.73 24.77
CA THR A 159 12.67 -26.15 26.02
C THR A 159 13.90 -25.27 25.78
N VAL A 160 14.84 -25.73 24.96
CA VAL A 160 16.03 -24.95 24.55
C VAL A 160 15.65 -23.74 23.71
N ILE A 161 14.66 -23.88 22.83
CA ILE A 161 14.11 -22.76 22.04
C ILE A 161 13.58 -21.67 22.97
N LEU A 162 12.77 -22.03 23.97
CA LEU A 162 12.19 -21.06 24.91
C LEU A 162 13.27 -20.40 25.78
N GLN A 163 14.29 -21.15 26.20
CA GLN A 163 15.42 -20.61 26.97
C GLN A 163 16.28 -19.63 26.16
N ARG A 164 16.44 -19.86 24.85
CA ARG A 164 17.22 -18.98 23.94
C ARG A 164 16.40 -17.83 23.37
N PHE A 165 15.07 -17.85 23.52
CA PHE A 165 14.18 -16.84 22.96
C PHE A 165 14.57 -15.39 23.30
N PRO A 166 15.00 -15.04 24.53
CA PRO A 166 15.42 -13.67 24.85
C PRO A 166 16.64 -13.21 24.07
N GLN A 167 17.65 -14.09 23.96
CA GLN A 167 18.87 -13.80 23.21
C GLN A 167 18.57 -13.66 21.71
N ARG A 168 17.73 -14.54 21.14
CA ARG A 168 17.31 -14.47 19.72
C ARG A 168 16.50 -13.23 19.41
N SER A 169 15.61 -12.84 20.33
CA SER A 169 14.83 -11.61 20.21
C SER A 169 15.74 -10.39 20.16
N ARG A 170 16.80 -10.36 20.99
CA ARG A 170 17.82 -9.31 20.94
C ARG A 170 18.55 -9.30 19.60
N GLU A 171 19.09 -10.43 19.18
CA GLU A 171 19.82 -10.56 17.90
C GLU A 171 18.97 -10.10 16.71
N ALA A 172 17.70 -10.52 16.65
CA ALA A 172 16.76 -10.12 15.62
C ALA A 172 16.46 -8.61 15.66
N LEU A 173 16.23 -8.04 16.85
CA LEU A 173 15.98 -6.60 16.99
C LEU A 173 17.21 -5.76 16.64
N GLU A 174 18.42 -6.16 17.03
CA GLU A 174 19.65 -5.46 16.67
C GLU A 174 19.93 -5.53 15.17
N GLN A 175 19.58 -6.64 14.51
CA GLN A 175 19.71 -6.77 13.06
C GLN A 175 18.75 -5.85 12.30
N GLN A 176 17.51 -5.68 12.79
CA GLN A 176 16.51 -4.80 12.18
C GLN A 176 16.74 -3.31 12.55
N LEU A 177 17.21 -3.05 13.76
CA LEU A 177 17.38 -1.72 14.36
C LEU A 177 18.86 -1.54 14.75
N PRO A 178 19.75 -1.23 13.78
CA PRO A 178 21.20 -1.16 14.00
C PRO A 178 21.61 -0.10 15.06
N PHE A 179 20.78 0.91 15.31
CA PHE A 179 21.02 1.91 16.36
C PHE A 179 20.86 1.37 17.79
N LEU A 180 20.20 0.21 17.94
CA LEU A 180 20.05 -0.50 19.22
C LEU A 180 21.20 -1.49 19.48
N ARG A 181 22.10 -1.70 18.52
CA ARG A 181 23.18 -2.68 18.61
C ARG A 181 24.07 -2.39 19.83
N GLY A 182 24.16 -3.35 20.73
CA GLY A 182 24.93 -3.26 21.98
C GLY A 182 24.27 -2.46 23.10
N LYS A 183 23.10 -1.84 22.86
CA LYS A 183 22.35 -1.08 23.87
C LYS A 183 21.15 -1.86 24.42
N LEU A 184 20.76 -2.95 23.76
CA LEU A 184 19.56 -3.70 24.09
C LEU A 184 19.87 -4.85 25.05
N SER A 185 19.30 -4.83 26.27
CA SER A 185 19.31 -5.99 27.16
C SER A 185 18.33 -7.07 26.66
N ASP A 186 18.64 -8.35 26.88
CA ASP A 186 17.77 -9.48 26.52
C ASP A 186 16.35 -9.34 27.09
N ARG A 187 16.22 -8.84 28.32
CA ARG A 187 14.92 -8.60 28.97
C ARG A 187 14.13 -7.49 28.26
N MET A 188 14.82 -6.44 27.83
CA MET A 188 14.20 -5.33 27.10
C MET A 188 13.78 -5.77 25.70
N ALA A 189 14.56 -6.62 25.04
CA ALA A 189 14.22 -7.21 23.75
C ALA A 189 12.91 -8.01 23.83
N VAL A 190 12.80 -8.90 24.81
CA VAL A 190 11.58 -9.68 25.05
C VAL A 190 10.40 -8.76 25.37
N ALA A 191 10.58 -7.75 26.23
CA ALA A 191 9.52 -6.81 26.56
C ALA A 191 8.99 -6.08 25.31
N ILE A 192 9.87 -5.63 24.42
CA ILE A 192 9.48 -4.99 23.16
C ILE A 192 8.69 -5.95 22.27
N ILE A 193 9.18 -7.18 22.07
CA ILE A 193 8.47 -8.18 21.26
C ILE A 193 7.10 -8.52 21.88
N MET A 194 7.03 -8.69 23.21
CA MET A 194 5.79 -8.95 23.91
C MET A 194 4.79 -7.81 23.80
N VAL A 195 5.24 -6.55 23.84
CA VAL A 195 4.38 -5.38 23.60
C VAL A 195 3.85 -5.37 22.16
N VAL A 196 4.69 -5.69 21.17
CA VAL A 196 4.26 -5.80 19.77
C VAL A 196 3.24 -6.93 19.58
N VAL A 197 3.47 -8.09 20.19
CA VAL A 197 2.54 -9.22 20.16
C VAL A 197 1.23 -8.87 20.88
N ALA A 198 1.29 -8.26 22.06
CA ALA A 198 0.11 -7.82 22.78
C ALA A 198 -0.71 -6.79 21.99
N PHE A 199 -0.03 -5.83 21.35
CA PHE A 199 -0.67 -4.81 20.52
C PHE A 199 -1.32 -5.41 19.27
N THR A 200 -0.65 -6.35 18.60
CA THR A 200 -1.22 -7.05 17.44
C THR A 200 -2.43 -7.89 17.86
N LEU A 201 -2.35 -8.65 18.95
CA LEU A 201 -3.50 -9.39 19.50
C LEU A 201 -4.65 -8.45 19.89
N GLN A 202 -4.36 -7.35 20.57
CA GLN A 202 -5.37 -6.35 20.93
C GLN A 202 -6.06 -5.79 19.68
N SER A 203 -5.32 -5.47 18.62
CA SER A 203 -5.89 -4.96 17.36
C SER A 203 -6.83 -5.97 16.69
N LEU A 204 -6.54 -7.27 16.85
CA LEU A 204 -7.35 -8.35 16.27
C LEU A 204 -8.66 -8.57 17.03
N PHE A 205 -8.60 -8.55 18.36
CA PHE A 205 -9.76 -8.84 19.21
C PHE A 205 -10.61 -7.61 19.54
N VAL A 206 -10.00 -6.44 19.74
CA VAL A 206 -10.69 -5.23 20.22
C VAL A 206 -11.21 -4.35 19.05
N GLY A 207 -10.66 -4.51 17.84
CA GLY A 207 -10.93 -3.63 16.70
C GLY A 207 -12.13 -3.98 15.81
N SER A 208 -12.93 -5.01 16.12
CA SER A 208 -14.00 -5.47 15.21
C SER A 208 -15.40 -4.95 15.51
N GLY A 209 -15.59 -4.20 16.59
CA GLY A 209 -16.75 -3.35 16.69
C GLY A 209 -16.53 -2.20 15.73
N SER A 210 -16.95 -2.36 14.47
CA SER A 210 -17.13 -1.21 13.59
C SER A 210 -18.11 -0.30 14.33
N SER A 211 -17.58 0.68 15.03
CA SER A 211 -18.31 1.88 15.35
C SER A 211 -18.48 2.62 14.01
N THR A 212 -19.16 2.01 13.03
CA THR A 212 -20.19 2.76 12.35
C THR A 212 -20.95 3.39 13.51
N PRO A 213 -20.84 4.71 13.73
CA PRO A 213 -21.66 5.34 14.74
C PRO A 213 -23.06 4.83 14.43
N LYS A 214 -23.64 4.03 15.34
CA LYS A 214 -25.08 3.86 15.32
C LYS A 214 -25.53 5.30 15.43
N VAL A 215 -25.91 5.88 14.30
CA VAL A 215 -26.67 7.10 14.27
C VAL A 215 -27.91 6.68 15.02
N SER A 216 -27.89 6.90 16.33
CA SER A 216 -29.09 6.78 17.14
C SER A 216 -30.09 7.64 16.39
N PRO A 217 -31.16 7.06 15.82
CA PRO A 217 -32.15 7.87 15.12
C PRO A 217 -32.52 9.01 16.07
N PRO A 218 -32.66 10.25 15.57
CA PRO A 218 -32.97 11.40 16.40
C PRO A 218 -34.15 11.04 17.31
N PRO A 219 -34.15 11.48 18.58
CA PRO A 219 -35.22 11.16 19.52
C PRO A 219 -36.55 11.49 18.86
N ARG A 220 -37.35 10.45 18.61
CA ARG A 220 -38.64 10.57 17.94
C ARG A 220 -39.50 11.51 18.81
N PRO A 221 -39.99 12.65 18.29
CA PRO A 221 -40.90 13.49 19.05
C PRO A 221 -42.09 12.63 19.44
N THR A 222 -42.40 12.60 20.73
CA THR A 222 -43.49 11.83 21.34
C THR A 222 -44.82 12.45 20.96
N ASN A 223 -45.22 12.31 19.69
CA ASN A 223 -46.61 12.50 19.30
C ASN A 223 -47.22 11.13 19.02
N ASN A 224 -48.10 10.74 19.93
CA ASN A 224 -48.88 9.51 19.91
C ASN A 224 -49.75 9.46 18.64
N ALA A 225 -49.23 8.85 17.57
CA ALA A 225 -50.03 8.43 16.42
C ALA A 225 -49.52 7.07 15.90
N PRO A 226 -50.41 6.15 15.52
CA PRO A 226 -50.03 4.81 15.09
C PRO A 226 -49.44 4.86 13.67
N LYS A 227 -48.11 5.01 13.56
CA LYS A 227 -47.36 4.94 12.28
C LYS A 227 -46.21 3.92 12.36
N ALA A 228 -46.54 2.65 12.60
CA ALA A 228 -45.58 1.55 12.51
C ALA A 228 -45.44 0.98 11.07
N ALA A 229 -46.33 1.33 10.14
CA ALA A 229 -46.31 0.82 8.77
C ALA A 229 -45.58 1.72 7.75
N LEU A 230 -45.20 2.96 8.12
CA LEU A 230 -44.69 3.95 7.16
C LEU A 230 -43.15 4.03 7.09
N SER A 231 -42.43 3.56 8.11
CA SER A 231 -40.96 3.73 8.18
C SER A 231 -40.18 2.72 7.35
N THR A 232 -40.72 1.53 7.11
CA THR A 232 -40.13 0.54 6.21
C THR A 232 -40.30 0.93 4.74
N ALA A 233 -41.42 1.57 4.39
CA ALA A 233 -41.63 2.10 3.03
C ALA A 233 -40.68 3.26 2.70
N ALA A 234 -40.46 4.18 3.65
CA ALA A 234 -39.55 5.32 3.41
C ALA A 234 -38.08 4.89 3.17
N ALA A 235 -37.61 3.84 3.86
CA ALA A 235 -36.25 3.33 3.67
C ALA A 235 -36.04 2.66 2.30
N SER A 236 -37.04 1.94 1.77
CA SER A 236 -36.97 1.38 0.42
C SER A 236 -37.03 2.47 -0.66
N THR A 237 -37.90 3.47 -0.50
CA THR A 237 -38.01 4.60 -1.45
C THR A 237 -36.69 5.38 -1.55
N THR A 238 -35.97 5.54 -0.43
CA THR A 238 -34.70 6.28 -0.40
C THR A 238 -33.60 5.54 -1.18
N LYS A 239 -33.56 4.21 -1.12
CA LYS A 239 -32.58 3.40 -1.86
C LYS A 239 -32.84 3.45 -3.37
N GLU A 240 -34.08 3.25 -3.80
CA GLU A 240 -34.46 3.31 -5.21
C GLU A 240 -34.21 4.70 -5.81
N MET A 241 -34.52 5.75 -5.04
CA MET A 241 -34.27 7.13 -5.46
C MET A 241 -32.77 7.42 -5.61
N MET A 242 -31.93 6.91 -4.69
CA MET A 242 -30.48 7.08 -4.77
C MET A 242 -29.87 6.33 -5.96
N GLU A 243 -30.35 5.11 -6.25
CA GLU A 243 -29.93 4.33 -7.42
C GLU A 243 -30.32 5.02 -8.72
N LYS A 244 -31.51 5.62 -8.77
CA LYS A 244 -31.97 6.43 -9.90
C LYS A 244 -31.07 7.65 -10.15
N TYR A 245 -30.72 8.41 -9.11
CA TYR A 245 -29.83 9.56 -9.25
C TYR A 245 -28.42 9.17 -9.68
N TYR A 246 -27.91 8.03 -9.21
CA TYR A 246 -26.62 7.49 -9.66
C TYR A 246 -26.64 7.16 -11.15
N HIS A 247 -27.70 6.49 -11.62
CA HIS A 247 -27.89 6.18 -13.04
C HIS A 247 -27.96 7.44 -13.91
N LEU A 248 -28.67 8.48 -13.47
CA LEU A 248 -28.75 9.75 -14.21
C LEU A 248 -27.39 10.43 -14.33
N GLY A 249 -26.61 10.48 -13.26
CA GLY A 249 -25.25 11.04 -13.29
C GLY A 249 -24.28 10.23 -14.15
N PHE A 250 -24.43 8.91 -14.18
CA PHE A 250 -23.65 8.03 -15.06
C PHE A 250 -24.00 8.22 -16.54
N GLN A 251 -25.30 8.35 -16.84
CA GLN A 251 -25.78 8.58 -18.20
C GLN A 251 -25.32 9.95 -18.73
N ASP A 252 -25.36 10.99 -17.90
CA ASP A 252 -24.84 12.33 -18.25
C ASP A 252 -23.36 12.27 -18.65
N ALA A 253 -22.55 11.45 -17.96
CA ALA A 253 -21.14 11.27 -18.27
C ALA A 253 -20.90 10.51 -19.59
N ILE A 254 -21.78 9.55 -19.94
CA ILE A 254 -21.72 8.82 -21.22
C ILE A 254 -22.14 9.74 -22.37
N ASP A 255 -23.19 10.52 -22.18
CA ASP A 255 -23.78 11.38 -23.19
C ASP A 255 -23.01 12.70 -23.39
N GLY A 256 -21.95 12.93 -22.60
CA GLY A 256 -21.14 14.15 -22.66
C GLY A 256 -21.87 15.42 -22.19
N LYS A 257 -22.90 15.26 -21.35
CA LYS A 257 -23.64 16.37 -20.74
C LYS A 257 -22.89 16.91 -19.53
N ASP A 258 -23.20 18.16 -19.16
CA ASP A 258 -22.69 18.74 -17.94
C ASP A 258 -23.14 17.93 -16.72
N LYS A 259 -22.24 17.79 -15.72
CA LYS A 259 -22.48 16.96 -14.54
C LYS A 259 -23.75 17.40 -13.81
N GLY A 260 -24.73 16.50 -13.75
CA GLY A 260 -25.99 16.71 -13.03
C GLY A 260 -27.10 17.37 -13.86
N PHE A 261 -26.93 17.50 -15.18
CA PHE A 261 -27.94 18.03 -16.08
C PHE A 261 -29.27 17.27 -15.97
N SER A 262 -29.24 15.93 -16.03
CA SER A 262 -30.47 15.13 -15.97
C SER A 262 -31.11 15.13 -14.58
N ILE A 263 -30.32 15.36 -13.52
CA ILE A 263 -30.81 15.50 -12.14
C ILE A 263 -31.58 16.81 -11.98
N GLN A 264 -31.06 17.92 -12.52
CA GLN A 264 -31.74 19.22 -12.49
C GLN A 264 -33.06 19.19 -13.26
N GLU A 265 -33.09 18.51 -14.41
CA GLU A 265 -34.30 18.34 -15.21
C GLU A 265 -35.37 17.55 -14.44
N GLU A 266 -34.98 16.50 -13.72
CA GLU A 266 -35.89 15.72 -12.90
C GLU A 266 -36.41 16.50 -11.67
N LEU A 267 -35.54 17.26 -11.01
CA LEU A 267 -35.92 18.19 -9.94
C LEU A 267 -36.93 19.23 -10.42
N LYS A 268 -36.72 19.78 -11.62
CA LYS A 268 -37.65 20.73 -12.24
C LYS A 268 -39.01 20.07 -12.54
N LYS A 269 -39.02 18.84 -13.04
CA LYS A 269 -40.26 18.07 -13.24
C LYS A 269 -41.02 17.84 -11.93
N LEU A 270 -40.31 17.53 -10.84
CA LEU A 270 -40.94 17.37 -9.52
C LEU A 270 -41.50 18.70 -8.99
N ALA A 271 -40.78 19.80 -9.16
CA ALA A 271 -41.26 21.13 -8.80
C ALA A 271 -42.51 21.54 -9.60
N ASP A 272 -42.54 21.24 -10.89
CA ASP A 272 -43.70 21.51 -11.76
C ASP A 272 -44.93 20.68 -11.36
N VAL A 273 -44.74 19.40 -10.98
CA VAL A 273 -45.82 18.54 -10.46
C VAL A 273 -46.36 19.08 -9.13
N GLN A 274 -45.47 19.54 -8.24
CA GLN A 274 -45.86 20.12 -6.96
C GLN A 274 -46.63 21.43 -7.15
N HIS A 275 -46.19 22.30 -8.06
CA HIS A 275 -46.92 23.51 -8.42
C HIS A 275 -48.30 23.20 -9.03
N ARG A 276 -48.40 22.20 -9.90
CA ARG A 276 -49.69 21.82 -10.53
C ARG A 276 -50.68 21.23 -9.54
N SER A 277 -50.18 20.57 -8.49
CA SER A 277 -51.00 20.04 -7.39
C SER A 277 -51.61 21.17 -6.55
N LEU A 278 -50.86 22.25 -6.34
CA LEU A 278 -51.32 23.41 -5.56
C LEU A 278 -52.31 24.31 -6.31
N VAL A 279 -52.27 24.33 -7.64
CA VAL A 279 -53.18 25.16 -8.47
C VAL A 279 -54.57 24.51 -8.65
N THR A 280 -54.76 23.25 -8.25
CA THR A 280 -56.08 22.58 -8.38
C THR A 280 -56.96 22.71 -7.12
N GLU A 281 -56.43 23.26 -6.02
CA GLU A 281 -57.20 23.58 -4.81
C GLU A 281 -57.23 25.11 -4.59
N GLU A 282 -57.75 25.87 -5.56
CA GLU A 282 -58.25 27.23 -5.30
C GLU A 282 -59.60 27.13 -4.56
N GLN A 283 -59.53 26.91 -3.25
CA GLN A 283 -60.54 27.43 -2.33
C GLN A 283 -59.83 28.43 -1.42
N GLU A 284 -60.09 29.72 -1.68
CA GLU A 284 -59.51 30.85 -0.97
C GLU A 284 -59.72 30.74 0.55
N GLU A 285 -58.65 30.44 1.29
CA GLU A 285 -58.48 30.91 2.67
C GLU A 285 -57.19 31.73 2.77
N PRO A 286 -57.25 32.95 3.34
CA PRO A 286 -56.10 33.83 3.47
C PRO A 286 -55.25 33.39 4.67
N LEU A 287 -54.30 32.47 4.43
CA LEU A 287 -53.21 32.16 5.36
C LEU A 287 -51.96 32.95 4.95
N ALA A 288 -51.93 34.21 5.38
CA ALA A 288 -50.69 34.96 5.50
C ALA A 288 -49.78 34.29 6.56
N ASP A 289 -48.47 34.30 6.31
CA ASP A 289 -47.39 34.16 7.30
C ASP A 289 -46.84 32.77 7.71
N VAL A 290 -46.84 31.73 6.85
CA VAL A 290 -46.14 30.45 7.20
C VAL A 290 -45.18 29.92 6.12
N ILE A 291 -44.52 30.79 5.34
CA ILE A 291 -43.54 30.34 4.34
C ILE A 291 -42.32 31.27 4.36
N ASN A 292 -41.55 31.22 5.45
CA ASN A 292 -40.16 31.67 5.51
C ASN A 292 -39.44 31.02 6.72
N ASP A 293 -39.76 29.75 7.02
CA ASP A 293 -38.85 28.96 7.86
C ASP A 293 -37.78 28.41 6.93
N ASP A 294 -36.70 29.21 6.79
CA ASP A 294 -35.37 28.72 6.44
C ASP A 294 -35.17 27.42 7.23
N PHE A 295 -35.15 26.31 6.50
CA PHE A 295 -34.84 25.00 7.07
C PHE A 295 -33.34 25.01 7.39
N ASP A 296 -32.99 25.71 8.47
CA ASP A 296 -31.66 25.73 9.06
C ASP A 296 -31.32 24.28 9.39
N TYR A 297 -30.55 23.67 8.50
CA TYR A 297 -30.01 22.34 8.69
C TYR A 297 -28.93 22.42 9.75
N TYR A 298 -29.33 22.62 11.01
CA TYR A 298 -28.45 22.40 12.15
C TYR A 298 -28.15 20.90 12.15
N PRO A 299 -26.91 20.45 11.93
CA PRO A 299 -26.56 19.05 12.13
C PRO A 299 -26.81 18.72 13.60
N THR A 300 -27.95 18.10 13.89
CA THR A 300 -28.40 17.75 15.25
C THR A 300 -27.57 16.62 15.86
N THR A 301 -26.62 16.06 15.12
CA THR A 301 -25.63 15.15 15.69
C THR A 301 -24.53 15.96 16.36
N PRO A 302 -24.38 15.91 17.70
CA PRO A 302 -23.24 16.54 18.36
C PRO A 302 -21.94 16.00 17.74
N PRO A 303 -20.92 16.86 17.54
CA PRO A 303 -19.64 16.41 17.01
C PRO A 303 -19.12 15.25 17.88
N PRO A 304 -18.58 14.18 17.27
CA PRO A 304 -18.06 13.05 18.04
C PRO A 304 -17.02 13.56 19.04
N PRO A 305 -17.00 13.05 20.28
CA PRO A 305 -16.07 13.51 21.30
C PRO A 305 -14.62 13.41 20.78
N PRO A 306 -13.77 14.41 21.05
CA PRO A 306 -12.40 14.40 20.56
C PRO A 306 -11.67 13.17 21.10
N LYS A 307 -11.25 12.29 20.19
CA LYS A 307 -10.41 11.13 20.56
C LYS A 307 -9.13 11.60 21.25
N PRO A 308 -8.67 10.91 22.33
CA PRO A 308 -7.46 11.31 23.04
C PRO A 308 -6.25 11.31 22.10
N LEU A 309 -5.34 12.27 22.28
CA LEU A 309 -4.17 12.49 21.43
C LEU A 309 -3.38 11.20 21.19
N LEU A 310 -3.21 10.39 22.24
CA LEU A 310 -2.50 9.11 22.17
C LEU A 310 -3.16 8.15 21.16
N SER A 311 -4.49 8.02 21.19
CA SER A 311 -5.21 7.18 20.21
C SER A 311 -5.08 7.66 18.76
N ARG A 312 -4.90 8.98 18.54
CA ARG A 312 -4.69 9.55 17.21
C ARG A 312 -3.27 9.33 16.72
N LEU A 313 -2.26 9.48 17.59
CA LEU A 313 -0.86 9.19 17.29
C LEU A 313 -0.62 7.71 16.97
N PHE A 314 -1.36 6.80 17.63
CA PHE A 314 -1.32 5.37 17.34
C PHE A 314 -2.29 4.93 16.24
N SER A 315 -2.89 5.87 15.50
CA SER A 315 -3.64 5.52 14.29
C SER A 315 -2.70 4.94 13.23
N PHE A 316 -3.18 3.96 12.45
CA PHE A 316 -2.37 3.31 11.41
C PHE A 316 -1.77 4.31 10.41
N SER A 317 -2.51 5.38 10.10
CA SER A 317 -2.04 6.47 9.23
C SER A 317 -0.87 7.25 9.87
N ALA A 318 -0.98 7.61 11.15
CA ALA A 318 0.08 8.31 11.87
C ALA A 318 1.32 7.42 12.08
N MET A 319 1.12 6.16 12.46
CA MET A 319 2.22 5.19 12.60
C MET A 319 2.93 4.94 11.26
N GLY A 320 2.20 4.75 10.17
CA GLY A 320 2.78 4.60 8.84
C GLY A 320 3.58 5.84 8.42
N SER A 321 3.05 7.03 8.70
CA SER A 321 3.74 8.31 8.44
C SER A 321 5.01 8.46 9.28
N MET A 322 4.96 8.16 10.58
CA MET A 322 6.13 8.18 11.46
C MET A 322 7.19 7.18 11.02
N PHE A 323 6.79 5.96 10.66
CA PHE A 323 7.71 4.93 10.17
C PHE A 323 8.38 5.35 8.85
N TYR A 324 7.61 5.93 7.92
CA TYR A 324 8.15 6.42 6.65
C TYR A 324 9.15 7.57 6.86
N ILE A 325 8.79 8.57 7.69
CA ILE A 325 9.69 9.67 8.05
C ILE A 325 10.96 9.12 8.70
N TYR A 326 10.82 8.26 9.70
CA TYR A 326 11.94 7.63 10.38
C TYR A 326 12.87 6.89 9.41
N ARG A 327 12.30 6.07 8.52
CA ARG A 327 13.07 5.35 7.49
C ARG A 327 13.81 6.31 6.57
N MET A 328 13.14 7.37 6.10
CA MET A 328 13.75 8.37 5.21
C MET A 328 14.88 9.12 5.90
N LEU A 329 14.68 9.55 7.15
CA LEU A 329 15.69 10.20 7.98
C LEU A 329 16.91 9.28 8.18
N LYS A 330 16.68 8.00 8.43
CA LYS A 330 17.75 7.01 8.59
C LYS A 330 18.52 6.77 7.30
N GLU A 331 17.83 6.56 6.19
CA GLU A 331 18.43 6.19 4.90
C GLU A 331 19.18 7.36 4.26
N LYS A 332 18.67 8.59 4.41
CA LYS A 332 19.21 9.77 3.74
C LYS A 332 19.96 10.71 4.68
N GLY A 333 19.70 10.67 5.99
CA GLY A 333 20.29 11.59 6.95
C GLY A 333 21.47 11.04 7.75
N ILE A 334 21.68 9.72 7.77
CA ILE A 334 22.85 9.12 8.42
C ILE A 334 23.97 9.00 7.39
N ASP A 335 25.09 9.63 7.69
CA ASP A 335 26.31 9.45 6.91
C ASP A 335 26.80 8.01 7.05
N GLN A 336 26.99 7.31 5.94
CA GLN A 336 27.48 5.92 5.97
C GLN A 336 28.91 5.82 6.51
N SER A 337 29.69 6.91 6.38
CA SER A 337 31.10 6.92 6.80
C SER A 337 31.26 7.15 8.31
N THR A 338 30.49 8.07 8.88
CA THR A 338 30.59 8.44 10.30
C THR A 338 29.53 7.80 11.18
N GLY A 339 28.43 7.31 10.59
CA GLY A 339 27.26 6.80 11.33
C GLY A 339 26.51 7.90 12.10
N LEU A 340 26.88 9.16 11.93
CA LEU A 340 26.24 10.31 12.56
C LEU A 340 25.15 10.88 11.67
N PHE A 341 24.09 11.38 12.30
CA PHE A 341 23.00 12.04 11.60
C PHE A 341 23.38 13.50 11.30
N SER A 342 23.29 13.90 10.03
CA SER A 342 23.57 15.26 9.58
C SER A 342 22.37 15.84 8.82
N VAL A 343 21.82 16.94 9.34
CA VAL A 343 20.69 17.66 8.73
C VAL A 343 21.07 18.23 7.36
N GLY A 344 22.30 18.71 7.20
CA GLY A 344 22.79 19.22 5.91
C GLY A 344 22.89 18.11 4.86
N GLN A 345 23.34 16.92 5.25
CA GLN A 345 23.40 15.77 4.35
C GLN A 345 22.00 15.26 4.00
N LEU A 346 21.08 15.23 4.95
CA LEU A 346 19.68 14.91 4.68
C LEU A 346 19.07 15.86 3.64
N ALA A 347 19.28 17.17 3.80
CA ALA A 347 18.78 18.18 2.86
C ALA A 347 19.40 18.01 1.47
N ALA A 348 20.73 17.84 1.39
CA ALA A 348 21.43 17.61 0.13
C ALA A 348 20.96 16.32 -0.56
N ASN A 349 20.78 15.23 0.18
CA ASN A 349 20.31 13.95 -0.35
C ASN A 349 18.84 13.99 -0.76
N LEU A 350 18.00 14.73 -0.04
CA LEU A 350 16.61 14.95 -0.43
C LEU A 350 16.52 15.74 -1.75
N GLN A 351 17.39 16.74 -1.93
CA GLN A 351 17.40 17.58 -3.12
C GLN A 351 17.98 16.87 -4.35
N HIS A 352 19.03 16.06 -4.18
CA HIS A 352 19.77 15.50 -5.32
C HIS A 352 19.52 14.01 -5.61
N HIS A 353 19.09 13.21 -4.61
CA HIS A 353 19.10 11.74 -4.70
C HIS A 353 17.75 11.08 -4.37
N THR A 354 16.69 11.85 -4.22
CA THR A 354 15.36 11.32 -3.88
C THR A 354 14.43 11.44 -5.08
N GLU A 355 13.81 10.32 -5.46
CA GLU A 355 12.85 10.31 -6.56
C GLU A 355 11.60 11.16 -6.21
N LEU A 356 10.97 11.79 -7.20
CA LEU A 356 9.86 12.73 -6.97
C LEU A 356 8.71 12.12 -6.14
N TRP A 357 8.37 10.85 -6.38
CA TRP A 357 7.31 10.17 -5.62
C TRP A 357 7.70 9.95 -4.15
N GLN A 358 8.98 9.73 -3.85
CA GLN A 358 9.46 9.58 -2.47
C GLN A 358 9.38 10.90 -1.71
N GLN A 359 9.67 12.01 -2.40
CA GLN A 359 9.49 13.36 -1.86
C GLN A 359 8.01 13.65 -1.59
N ALA A 360 7.11 13.29 -2.51
CA ALA A 360 5.67 13.43 -2.32
C ALA A 360 5.15 12.61 -1.14
N MET A 361 5.59 11.35 -1.00
CA MET A 361 5.24 10.49 0.14
C MET A 361 5.80 11.03 1.46
N LEU A 362 6.98 11.66 1.45
CA LEU A 362 7.55 12.31 2.63
C LEU A 362 6.70 13.50 3.06
N LEU A 363 6.36 14.39 2.11
CA LEU A 363 5.52 15.55 2.37
C LEU A 363 4.14 15.14 2.90
N PHE A 364 3.52 14.12 2.29
CA PHE A 364 2.24 13.57 2.74
C PHE A 364 2.33 12.99 4.16
N SER A 365 3.40 12.28 4.48
CA SER A 365 3.64 11.73 5.82
C SER A 365 3.81 12.84 6.86
N VAL A 366 4.57 13.89 6.54
CA VAL A 366 4.75 15.06 7.42
C VAL A 366 3.42 15.79 7.60
N TYR A 367 2.66 16.00 6.53
CA TYR A 367 1.34 16.63 6.58
C TYR A 367 0.37 15.85 7.48
N ASN A 368 0.30 14.52 7.34
CA ASN A 368 -0.56 13.69 8.18
C ASN A 368 -0.17 13.77 9.66
N LEU A 369 1.14 13.77 9.95
CA LEU A 369 1.62 13.90 11.32
C LEU A 369 1.28 15.28 11.91
N MET A 370 1.54 16.35 11.15
CA MET A 370 1.20 17.72 11.54
C MET A 370 -0.30 17.89 11.73
N ARG A 371 -1.13 17.31 10.86
CA ARG A 371 -2.58 17.32 11.00
C ARG A 371 -3.03 16.66 12.30
N VAL A 372 -2.43 15.53 12.68
CA VAL A 372 -2.73 14.85 13.95
C VAL A 372 -2.34 15.73 15.14
N VAL A 373 -1.18 16.37 15.10
CA VAL A 373 -0.68 17.26 16.17
C VAL A 373 -1.49 18.56 16.29
N LEU A 374 -1.81 19.20 15.17
CA LEU A 374 -2.56 20.47 15.10
C LEU A 374 -4.07 20.31 15.30
N SER A 375 -4.61 19.10 15.19
CA SER A 375 -6.02 18.81 15.47
C SER A 375 -6.37 18.75 16.97
N TRP A 376 -5.44 19.22 17.81
CA TRP A 376 -5.54 19.35 19.26
C TRP A 376 -5.78 20.81 19.60
#